data_AF-A0AAD9UY75-F1
#
_entry.id   AF-A0AAD9UY75-F1
#
_cell.length_a   1.000
_cell.length_b   1.000
_cell.length_c   1.000
_cell.angle_alpha   90.00
_cell.angle_beta   90.00
_cell.angle_gamma   90.00
#
_symmetry.space_group_name_H-M   'P 1'
#
loop_
_entity.id
_entity.type
_entity.pdbx_description
1 polymer ?
#
loop_
_entity_poly.entity_id
_entity_poly.type
_entity_poly.pdbx_seq_one_letter_code
_entity_poly.pdbx_strand_id
1 'polypeptide(L)'
;MFFFFTAFGDRIITFKEPMPNKVLKGYAIGTERVPNEGSCRVNCYLNPDCVSINMGPLIEGELTCELNAATSGNEYFSRLVYQKDHTYLEIEQNPCNSSPCLNGGTCRAGFTKTGFRCQCSIGSFGKQCETIAKSCSHLKELNPETESGTYIIDPDGHRALLPFNVTCNMTVKNGVGVTVISHDSENRTLVDGCDPAGCYSRNIHYTGASLSQLASLTDISSHCEQFIKYECFHSRLIFWAVYPSGWWVSRDSKVMTYWGGASPDSKECACGRDNSCFGRQRCNCDQNDAK
;
A
#
# COMPACT_ATOMS: atom_id res chain seq x y z
N MET A 1 30.38 30.49 31.33
CA MET A 1 28.95 30.17 31.14
C MET A 1 28.89 28.94 30.24
N PHE A 2 28.75 27.74 30.82
CA PHE A 2 28.56 26.52 30.05
C PHE A 2 27.08 26.44 29.68
N PHE A 3 26.77 26.57 28.40
CA PHE A 3 25.43 26.30 27.90
C PHE A 3 25.25 24.77 27.84
N PHE A 4 24.56 24.22 28.83
CA PHE A 4 23.89 22.93 28.64
C PHE A 4 22.68 23.19 27.75
N PHE A 5 22.81 22.88 26.46
CA PHE A 5 21.63 22.57 25.66
C PHE A 5 21.21 21.16 26.07
N THR A 6 20.17 21.03 26.89
CA THR A 6 19.43 19.77 26.97
C THR A 6 18.70 19.61 25.63
N ALA A 7 19.30 18.86 24.71
CA ALA A 7 18.65 18.54 23.46
C ALA A 7 17.45 17.63 23.75
N PHE A 8 16.27 18.02 23.26
CA PHE A 8 15.09 17.17 23.35
C PHE A 8 15.32 15.88 22.52
N GLY A 9 15.57 14.73 23.15
CA GLY A 9 15.59 13.42 22.47
C GLY A 9 16.93 12.67 22.48
N ASP A 10 17.69 12.72 23.57
CA ASP A 10 18.98 12.03 23.68
C ASP A 10 18.82 10.50 23.57
N ARG A 11 19.56 9.91 22.63
CA ARG A 11 19.77 8.46 22.58
C ARG A 11 20.66 8.08 23.75
N ILE A 12 20.24 7.10 24.55
CA ILE A 12 21.05 6.54 25.63
C ILE A 12 21.31 5.08 25.30
N ILE A 13 22.59 4.72 25.19
CA ILE A 13 23.02 3.33 24.99
C ILE A 13 23.81 2.89 26.22
N THR A 14 23.33 1.84 26.86
CA THR A 14 24.09 1.09 27.87
C THR A 14 24.38 -0.28 27.31
N PHE A 15 25.65 -0.64 27.18
CA PHE A 15 26.06 -1.99 26.76
C PHE A 15 26.09 -2.94 27.96
N LYS A 16 25.65 -4.18 27.74
CA LYS A 16 25.84 -5.30 28.66
C LYS A 16 27.32 -5.68 28.77
N GLU A 17 27.60 -6.58 29.71
CA GLU A 17 28.91 -7.21 29.85
C GLU A 17 29.39 -7.86 28.54
N PRO A 18 30.67 -7.66 28.16
CA PRO A 18 31.19 -8.21 26.92
C PRO A 18 31.21 -9.74 26.92
N MET A 19 30.86 -10.34 25.77
CA MET A 19 30.89 -11.79 25.56
C MET A 19 32.12 -12.17 24.73
N PRO A 20 33.17 -12.72 25.35
CA PRO A 20 34.39 -13.09 24.64
C PRO A 20 34.19 -14.31 23.74
N ASN A 21 34.98 -14.38 22.67
CA ASN A 21 34.96 -15.37 21.61
C ASN A 21 33.58 -15.55 20.95
N LYS A 22 32.83 -14.47 20.80
CA LYS A 22 31.50 -14.47 20.20
C LYS A 22 31.37 -13.36 19.16
N VAL A 23 30.60 -13.65 18.12
CA VAL A 23 30.14 -12.66 17.14
C VAL A 23 28.71 -12.94 16.73
N LEU A 24 27.94 -11.88 16.46
CA LEU A 24 26.62 -11.95 15.86
C LEU A 24 26.75 -11.92 14.33
N LYS A 25 26.25 -12.92 13.61
CA LYS A 25 26.32 -12.96 12.13
C LYS A 25 25.01 -12.55 11.45
N GLY A 26 25.11 -11.93 10.29
CA GLY A 26 23.98 -11.64 9.41
C GLY A 26 23.18 -10.37 9.76
N TYR A 27 23.70 -9.54 10.65
CA TYR A 27 23.09 -8.26 11.03
C TYR A 27 24.06 -7.07 10.93
N ALA A 28 25.23 -7.28 10.31
CA ALA A 28 26.24 -6.25 10.10
C ALA A 28 25.69 -5.13 9.20
N ILE A 29 25.82 -3.89 9.67
CA ILE A 29 25.41 -2.67 8.95
C ILE A 29 26.61 -1.78 8.59
N GLY A 30 27.79 -2.10 9.10
CA GLY A 30 29.03 -1.41 8.78
C GLY A 30 30.22 -2.04 9.50
N THR A 31 31.41 -1.89 8.93
CA THR A 31 32.66 -2.38 9.50
C THR A 31 33.73 -1.32 9.34
N GLU A 32 34.46 -1.04 10.43
CA GLU A 32 35.49 -0.02 10.49
C GLU A 32 36.68 -0.53 11.30
N ARG A 33 37.87 0.02 11.06
CA ARG A 33 39.03 -0.19 11.95
C ARG A 33 39.08 0.93 12.97
N VAL A 34 39.24 0.56 14.23
CA VAL A 34 39.21 1.50 15.35
C VAL A 34 40.36 1.24 16.32
N PRO A 35 40.89 2.27 16.99
CA PRO A 35 42.04 2.11 17.88
C PRO A 35 41.71 1.36 19.19
N ASN A 36 40.44 1.35 19.61
CA ASN A 36 39.99 0.71 20.85
C ASN A 36 38.47 0.47 20.85
N GLU A 37 37.99 -0.28 21.84
CA GLU A 37 36.57 -0.55 22.08
C GLU A 37 35.72 0.71 22.23
N GLY A 38 36.24 1.74 22.91
CA GLY A 38 35.53 2.99 23.14
C GLY A 38 35.15 3.69 21.83
N SER A 39 36.06 3.71 20.86
CA SER A 39 35.78 4.20 19.51
C SER A 39 34.69 3.40 18.81
N CYS A 40 34.68 2.06 18.93
CA CYS A 40 33.62 1.22 18.36
C CYS A 40 32.25 1.54 18.98
N ARG A 41 32.19 1.71 20.30
CA ARG A 41 30.98 2.10 21.03
C ARG A 41 30.45 3.46 20.58
N VAL A 42 31.34 4.44 20.35
CA VAL A 42 30.96 5.76 19.81
C VAL A 42 30.42 5.64 18.39
N ASN A 43 31.03 4.82 17.53
CA ASN A 43 30.54 4.64 16.16
C ASN A 43 29.15 3.99 16.16
N CYS A 44 28.90 3.03 17.06
CA CYS A 44 27.56 2.49 17.29
C CYS A 44 26.57 3.55 17.80
N TYR A 45 27.00 4.41 18.71
CA TYR A 45 26.17 5.53 19.20
C TYR A 45 25.79 6.52 18.10
N LEU A 46 26.68 6.79 17.16
CA LEU A 46 26.43 7.72 16.05
C LEU A 46 25.57 7.08 14.95
N ASN A 47 25.63 5.76 14.78
CA ASN A 47 24.82 5.04 13.80
C ASN A 47 23.44 4.68 14.41
N PRO A 48 22.31 5.27 13.95
CA PRO A 48 21.00 5.05 14.54
C PRO A 48 20.60 3.57 14.56
N ASP A 49 20.95 2.83 13.52
CA ASP A 49 20.50 1.45 13.37
C ASP A 49 21.33 0.47 14.24
N CYS A 50 22.45 0.91 14.83
CA CYS A 50 23.32 0.05 15.64
C CYS A 50 22.75 -0.23 17.05
N VAL A 51 22.68 -1.52 17.41
CA VAL A 51 22.23 -1.98 18.74
C VAL A 51 23.16 -3.06 19.34
N SER A 52 24.20 -3.45 18.61
CA SER A 52 25.29 -4.29 19.13
C SER A 52 26.54 -4.13 18.26
N ILE A 53 27.68 -4.60 18.77
CA ILE A 53 28.98 -4.55 18.08
C ILE A 53 29.67 -5.91 18.18
N ASN A 54 30.33 -6.31 17.09
CA ASN A 54 31.36 -7.34 17.10
C ASN A 54 32.71 -6.63 17.04
N MET A 55 33.62 -6.97 17.94
CA MET A 55 34.98 -6.42 17.97
C MET A 55 36.00 -7.52 17.76
N GLY A 56 37.10 -7.18 17.10
CA GLY A 56 38.19 -8.11 16.78
C GLY A 56 38.09 -8.66 15.35
N PRO A 57 39.19 -9.24 14.83
CA PRO A 57 40.47 -9.40 15.53
C PRO A 57 41.27 -8.08 15.54
N LEU A 58 42.35 -8.06 16.32
CA LEU A 58 43.34 -6.98 16.28
C LEU A 58 44.25 -7.19 15.07
N ILE A 59 44.27 -6.24 14.14
CA ILE A 59 45.06 -6.27 12.91
C ILE A 59 45.91 -5.00 12.87
N GLU A 60 47.24 -5.15 12.83
CA GLU A 60 48.18 -4.02 12.74
C GLU A 60 48.02 -2.97 13.85
N GLY A 61 47.56 -3.39 15.04
CA GLY A 61 47.33 -2.50 16.18
C GLY A 61 45.94 -1.85 16.21
N GLU A 62 45.08 -2.11 15.23
CA GLU A 62 43.68 -1.64 15.21
C GLU A 62 42.70 -2.80 15.40
N LEU A 63 41.59 -2.57 16.09
CA LEU A 63 40.49 -3.52 16.21
C LEU A 63 39.55 -3.38 15.02
N THR A 64 39.16 -4.51 14.44
CA THR A 64 37.99 -4.52 13.55
C THR A 64 36.72 -4.33 14.39
N CYS A 65 35.91 -3.33 14.06
CA CYS A 65 34.65 -3.01 14.69
C CYS A 65 33.52 -3.18 13.67
N GLU A 66 32.63 -4.13 13.91
CA GLU A 66 31.44 -4.34 13.08
C GLU A 66 30.20 -3.94 13.87
N LEU A 67 29.45 -2.98 13.32
CA LEU A 67 28.20 -2.48 13.88
C LEU A 67 27.04 -3.37 13.44
N ASN A 68 26.12 -3.69 14.34
CA ASN A 68 25.04 -4.63 14.08
C ASN A 68 23.66 -4.03 14.40
N ALA A 69 22.67 -4.33 13.55
CA ALA A 69 21.28 -3.85 13.69
C ALA A 69 20.37 -4.75 14.53
N ALA A 70 20.92 -5.77 15.18
CA ALA A 70 20.16 -6.65 16.07
C ALA A 70 20.93 -6.96 17.34
N THR A 71 20.20 -7.35 18.37
CA THR A 71 20.75 -8.00 19.58
C THR A 71 20.57 -9.50 19.48
N SER A 72 21.18 -10.28 20.38
CA SER A 72 21.11 -11.75 20.36
C SER A 72 19.74 -12.33 20.76
N GLY A 73 18.74 -11.48 21.02
CA GLY A 73 17.42 -11.86 21.53
C GLY A 73 16.54 -12.63 20.54
N ASN A 74 16.11 -13.81 20.97
CA ASN A 74 14.88 -14.58 20.70
C ASN A 74 14.35 -14.82 19.27
N GLU A 75 15.17 -14.73 18.21
CA GLU A 75 14.88 -15.51 17.00
C GLU A 75 15.51 -16.91 17.11
N TYR A 76 14.71 -17.94 16.80
CA TYR A 76 14.89 -19.39 17.00
C TYR A 76 16.20 -20.02 16.47
N PHE A 77 17.12 -19.23 15.91
CA PHE A 77 18.50 -19.57 15.63
C PHE A 77 19.38 -18.46 16.23
N SER A 78 20.05 -18.73 17.34
CA SER A 78 21.08 -17.82 17.84
C SER A 78 22.16 -17.67 16.76
N ARG A 79 22.15 -16.56 16.01
CA ARG A 79 23.24 -16.21 15.08
C ARG A 79 24.51 -15.75 15.81
N LEU A 80 24.49 -15.83 17.14
CA LEU A 80 25.62 -15.62 18.01
C LEU A 80 26.52 -16.86 17.99
N VAL A 81 27.59 -16.81 17.19
CA VAL A 81 28.50 -17.94 16.96
C VAL A 81 29.81 -17.76 17.71
N TYR A 82 30.48 -18.87 18.00
CA TYR A 82 31.84 -18.84 18.52
C TYR A 82 32.80 -18.35 17.43
N GLN A 83 33.63 -17.37 17.76
CA GLN A 83 34.70 -16.90 16.89
C GLN A 83 35.85 -16.43 17.77
N LYS A 84 36.99 -17.11 17.65
CA LYS A 84 38.17 -16.84 18.47
C LYS A 84 38.67 -15.41 18.27
N ASP A 85 39.18 -14.78 19.32
CA ASP A 85 39.79 -13.45 19.31
C ASP A 85 38.81 -12.32 18.91
N HIS A 86 37.52 -12.58 19.09
CA HIS A 86 36.45 -11.60 18.91
C HIS A 86 35.64 -11.43 20.20
N THR A 87 35.02 -10.28 20.37
CA THR A 87 34.15 -9.99 21.51
C THR A 87 32.86 -9.36 21.01
N TYR A 88 31.72 -9.89 21.46
CA TYR A 88 30.40 -9.36 21.15
C TYR A 88 29.88 -8.53 22.33
N LEU A 89 29.32 -7.35 22.04
CA LEU A 89 28.67 -6.49 23.03
C LEU A 89 27.32 -6.03 22.48
N GLU A 90 26.29 -6.10 23.29
CA GLU A 90 24.95 -5.64 22.93
C GLU A 90 24.38 -4.67 23.95
N ILE A 91 23.41 -3.88 23.53
CA ILE A 91 22.74 -2.94 24.44
C ILE A 91 21.80 -3.66 25.42
N GLU A 92 21.65 -3.11 26.63
CA GLU A 92 20.76 -3.64 27.66
C GLU A 92 19.29 -3.64 27.21
N GLN A 93 18.85 -2.53 26.64
CA GLN A 93 17.47 -2.30 26.22
C GLN A 93 17.44 -1.98 24.73
N ASN A 94 17.07 -2.96 23.91
CA ASN A 94 16.75 -2.71 22.51
C ASN A 94 15.24 -2.43 22.36
N PRO A 95 14.83 -1.17 22.10
CA PRO A 95 13.43 -0.82 21.97
C PRO A 95 12.75 -1.48 20.76
N CYS A 96 13.52 -2.02 19.81
CA CYS A 96 12.98 -2.76 18.67
C CYS A 96 12.65 -4.24 18.98
N ASN A 97 13.08 -4.79 20.12
CA ASN A 97 12.84 -6.22 20.44
C ASN A 97 11.34 -6.53 20.64
N SER A 98 10.52 -5.56 21.03
CA SER A 98 9.06 -5.73 21.14
C SER A 98 8.32 -5.67 19.80
N SER A 99 9.05 -5.53 18.68
CA SER A 99 8.48 -5.30 17.34
C SER A 99 7.44 -4.17 17.32
N PRO A 100 7.81 -2.94 17.74
CA PRO A 100 6.84 -1.86 17.94
C PRO A 100 6.30 -1.23 16.66
N CYS A 101 6.82 -1.61 15.49
CA CYS A 101 6.39 -1.12 14.18
C CYS A 101 5.38 -2.11 13.57
N LEU A 102 4.18 -1.63 13.31
CA LEU A 102 3.07 -2.39 12.74
C LEU A 102 3.14 -2.42 11.20
N ASN A 103 2.26 -3.20 10.59
CA ASN A 103 2.04 -3.24 9.14
C ASN A 103 3.33 -3.42 8.31
N GLY A 104 4.25 -4.26 8.81
CA GLY A 104 5.52 -4.55 8.14
C GLY A 104 6.51 -3.39 8.17
N GLY A 105 6.36 -2.41 9.07
CA GLY A 105 7.33 -1.34 9.27
C GLY A 105 8.66 -1.85 9.82
N THR A 106 9.76 -1.22 9.39
CA THR A 106 11.11 -1.53 9.90
C THR A 106 11.41 -0.68 11.13
N CYS A 107 11.75 -1.32 12.25
CA CYS A 107 12.17 -0.62 13.46
C CYS A 107 13.64 -0.24 13.40
N ARG A 108 13.93 1.01 13.74
CA ARG A 108 15.29 1.53 13.90
C ARG A 108 15.42 2.11 15.30
N ALA A 109 16.38 1.62 16.09
CA ALA A 109 16.74 2.28 17.34
C ALA A 109 17.22 3.73 17.05
N GLY A 110 17.11 4.67 17.98
CA GLY A 110 17.58 6.02 17.70
C GLY A 110 17.17 7.13 18.66
N PHE A 111 17.47 8.36 18.22
CA PHE A 111 17.31 9.63 18.95
C PHE A 111 15.85 10.08 19.01
N THR A 112 15.01 9.35 19.74
CA THR A 112 13.63 9.74 20.02
C THR A 112 13.32 9.54 21.50
N LYS A 113 12.28 10.21 22.02
CA LYS A 113 11.82 10.01 23.41
C LYS A 113 11.42 8.57 23.72
N THR A 114 11.08 7.78 22.70
CA THR A 114 10.69 6.37 22.82
C THR A 114 11.84 5.42 22.55
N GLY A 115 13.03 5.92 22.16
CA GLY A 115 14.23 5.13 21.85
C GLY A 115 14.24 4.48 20.47
N PHE A 116 13.15 4.56 19.71
CA PHE A 116 13.03 4.00 18.36
C PHE A 116 12.25 4.92 17.42
N ARG A 117 12.41 4.66 16.12
CA ARG A 117 11.57 5.19 15.04
C ARG A 117 11.18 4.06 14.09
N CYS A 118 9.99 4.14 13.52
CA CYS A 118 9.56 3.20 12.49
C CYS A 118 9.74 3.82 11.10
N GLN A 119 10.37 3.06 10.22
CA GLN A 119 10.30 3.31 8.78
C GLN A 119 9.13 2.50 8.24
N CYS A 120 8.05 3.19 7.90
CA CYS A 120 6.83 2.54 7.46
C CYS A 120 6.95 1.98 6.05
N SER A 121 6.32 0.82 5.86
CA SER A 121 6.15 0.24 4.54
C SER A 121 5.21 1.10 3.70
N ILE A 122 5.34 0.99 2.38
CA ILE A 122 4.55 1.77 1.42
C ILE A 122 3.05 1.59 1.72
N GLY A 123 2.32 2.70 1.88
CA GLY A 123 0.88 2.71 2.20
C GLY A 123 0.54 2.73 3.70
N SER A 124 1.54 2.60 4.58
CA SER A 124 1.38 2.71 6.04
C SER A 124 2.03 3.98 6.60
N PHE A 125 1.46 4.52 7.67
CA PHE A 125 1.75 5.82 8.25
C PHE A 125 1.56 5.80 9.77
N GLY A 126 2.02 6.86 10.43
CA GLY A 126 1.99 7.00 11.88
C GLY A 126 3.35 6.74 12.51
N LYS A 127 3.44 6.93 13.83
CA LYS A 127 4.73 6.78 14.55
C LYS A 127 5.19 5.33 14.62
N GLN A 128 4.24 4.42 14.63
CA GLN A 128 4.40 2.98 14.70
C GLN A 128 3.86 2.29 13.44
N CYS A 129 3.62 3.04 12.35
CA CYS A 129 3.02 2.51 11.13
C CYS A 129 1.63 1.90 11.35
N GLU A 130 0.91 2.39 12.36
CA GLU A 130 -0.39 1.92 12.81
C GLU A 130 -1.55 2.28 11.86
N THR A 131 -1.34 3.25 10.98
CA THR A 131 -2.37 3.76 10.07
C THR A 131 -2.12 3.25 8.67
N ILE A 132 -3.14 2.68 8.02
CA ILE A 132 -3.13 2.39 6.58
C ILE A 132 -3.98 3.46 5.88
N ALA A 133 -3.52 3.93 4.72
CA ALA A 133 -4.28 4.93 3.97
C ALA A 133 -5.63 4.36 3.52
N LYS A 134 -6.69 5.16 3.64
CA LYS A 134 -8.06 4.74 3.30
C LYS A 134 -8.33 4.66 1.80
N SER A 135 -7.62 5.47 1.03
CA SER A 135 -7.76 5.61 -0.42
C SER A 135 -6.46 6.16 -1.00
N CYS A 136 -6.32 6.14 -2.32
CA CYS A 136 -5.21 6.80 -2.99
C CYS A 136 -5.18 8.32 -2.78
N SER A 137 -6.34 8.95 -2.57
CA SER A 137 -6.41 10.38 -2.26
C SER A 137 -5.91 10.69 -0.86
N HIS A 138 -6.33 9.89 0.13
CA HIS A 138 -5.79 10.00 1.50
C HIS A 138 -4.28 9.70 1.52
N LEU A 139 -3.82 8.75 0.71
CA LEU A 139 -2.40 8.47 0.54
C LEU A 139 -1.62 9.69 0.04
N LYS A 140 -2.18 10.41 -0.95
CA LYS A 140 -1.58 11.65 -1.50
C LYS A 140 -1.60 12.80 -0.50
N GLU A 141 -2.62 12.89 0.35
CA GLU A 141 -2.67 13.87 1.46
C GLU A 141 -1.59 13.61 2.51
N LEU A 142 -1.35 12.34 2.86
CA LEU A 142 -0.35 11.95 3.85
C LEU A 142 1.08 12.14 3.33
N ASN A 143 1.30 11.95 2.03
CA ASN A 143 2.58 12.21 1.37
C ASN A 143 2.36 12.80 -0.03
N PRO A 144 2.49 14.13 -0.19
CA PRO A 144 2.32 14.81 -1.48
C PRO A 144 3.26 14.33 -2.59
N GLU A 145 4.42 13.78 -2.24
CA GLU A 145 5.40 13.24 -3.20
C GLU A 145 5.07 11.81 -3.66
N THR A 146 3.94 11.24 -3.24
CA THR A 146 3.56 9.90 -3.67
C THR A 146 3.35 9.83 -5.18
N GLU A 147 4.03 8.87 -5.82
CA GLU A 147 3.96 8.58 -7.25
C GLU A 147 2.83 7.59 -7.58
N SER A 148 2.55 7.40 -8.88
CA SER A 148 1.59 6.39 -9.31
C SER A 148 2.16 4.98 -9.15
N GLY A 149 1.33 4.01 -8.79
CA GLY A 149 1.79 2.64 -8.54
C GLY A 149 0.75 1.79 -7.83
N THR A 150 1.15 0.61 -7.36
CA THR A 150 0.29 -0.29 -6.57
C THR A 150 0.51 -0.06 -5.08
N TYR A 151 -0.58 0.11 -4.34
CA TYR A 151 -0.58 0.39 -2.91
C TYR A 151 -1.63 -0.44 -2.18
N ILE A 152 -1.41 -0.67 -0.89
CA ILE A 152 -2.43 -1.23 0.00
C ILE A 152 -3.25 -0.07 0.56
N ILE A 153 -4.58 -0.20 0.49
CA ILE A 153 -5.51 0.71 1.15
C ILE A 153 -6.48 -0.04 2.06
N ASP A 154 -7.03 0.69 3.02
CA ASP A 154 -7.99 0.19 3.99
C ASP A 154 -9.15 1.21 4.19
N PRO A 155 -10.16 1.20 3.30
CA PRO A 155 -11.25 2.18 3.31
C PRO A 155 -12.11 2.17 4.58
N ASP A 156 -12.35 0.98 5.16
CA ASP A 156 -13.17 0.80 6.36
C ASP A 156 -12.35 0.85 7.66
N GLY A 157 -11.02 0.79 7.59
CA GLY A 157 -10.11 0.96 8.70
C GLY A 157 -10.11 -0.26 9.63
N HIS A 158 -10.15 -0.03 10.94
CA HIS A 158 -10.15 -1.10 11.96
C HIS A 158 -11.45 -1.94 12.02
N ARG A 159 -12.24 -1.99 10.95
CA ARG A 159 -13.44 -2.82 10.85
C ARG A 159 -13.07 -4.23 10.37
N ALA A 160 -14.05 -4.99 9.88
CA ALA A 160 -13.92 -6.42 9.62
C ALA A 160 -13.21 -6.76 8.31
N LEU A 161 -13.06 -5.81 7.37
CA LEU A 161 -12.44 -6.11 6.09
C LEU A 161 -10.92 -5.96 6.19
N LEU A 162 -10.21 -6.85 5.51
CA LEU A 162 -8.76 -6.74 5.41
C LEU A 162 -8.38 -5.64 4.41
N PRO A 163 -7.23 -4.97 4.60
CA PRO A 163 -6.65 -4.09 3.59
C PRO A 163 -6.42 -4.83 2.26
N PHE A 164 -6.48 -4.11 1.14
CA PHE A 164 -6.34 -4.70 -0.19
C PHE A 164 -5.53 -3.84 -1.16
N ASN A 165 -4.99 -4.48 -2.19
CA ASN A 165 -4.17 -3.85 -3.21
C ASN A 165 -5.02 -3.10 -4.23
N VAL A 166 -4.57 -1.90 -4.57
CA VAL A 166 -5.17 -1.05 -5.60
C VAL A 166 -4.09 -0.39 -6.44
N THR A 167 -4.46 0.06 -7.64
CA THR A 167 -3.59 0.94 -8.42
C THR A 167 -3.96 2.37 -8.12
N CYS A 168 -2.99 3.16 -7.66
CA CYS A 168 -3.14 4.60 -7.48
C CYS A 168 -2.58 5.34 -8.68
N ASN A 169 -3.42 6.17 -9.31
CA ASN A 169 -2.98 7.13 -10.30
C ASN A 169 -2.92 8.52 -9.66
N MET A 170 -1.68 8.96 -9.40
CA MET A 170 -1.40 10.23 -8.71
C MET A 170 -1.27 11.43 -9.66
N THR A 171 -1.47 11.23 -10.96
CA THR A 171 -1.25 12.28 -11.98
C THR A 171 -2.54 12.77 -12.63
N VAL A 172 -3.62 11.97 -12.61
CA VAL A 172 -4.91 12.35 -13.21
C VAL A 172 -5.77 13.19 -12.26
N LYS A 173 -6.82 13.81 -12.81
CA LYS A 173 -7.82 14.62 -12.05
C LYS A 173 -7.14 15.63 -11.10
N ASN A 174 -6.18 16.39 -11.61
CA ASN A 174 -5.38 17.37 -10.88
C ASN A 174 -4.53 16.79 -9.73
N GLY A 175 -4.09 15.53 -9.86
CA GLY A 175 -3.20 14.89 -8.91
C GLY A 175 -3.85 14.49 -7.58
N VAL A 176 -5.19 14.38 -7.54
CA VAL A 176 -5.96 14.03 -6.33
C VAL A 176 -5.65 12.64 -5.79
N GLY A 177 -5.02 11.76 -6.57
CA GLY A 177 -4.81 10.36 -6.22
C GLY A 177 -6.06 9.52 -6.45
N VAL A 178 -6.23 9.07 -7.70
CA VAL A 178 -7.39 8.26 -8.09
C VAL A 178 -7.12 6.78 -7.82
N THR A 179 -8.01 6.14 -7.07
CA THR A 179 -8.01 4.69 -6.88
C THR A 179 -8.60 3.99 -8.11
N VAL A 180 -7.81 3.14 -8.76
CA VAL A 180 -8.18 2.39 -9.96
C VAL A 180 -8.29 0.90 -9.62
N ILE A 181 -9.45 0.32 -9.92
CA ILE A 181 -9.74 -1.11 -9.74
C ILE A 181 -10.01 -1.73 -11.11
N SER A 182 -9.16 -2.67 -11.50
CA SER A 182 -9.32 -3.42 -12.74
C SER A 182 -10.33 -4.55 -12.62
N HIS A 183 -10.81 -5.07 -13.75
CA HIS A 183 -11.74 -6.19 -13.80
C HIS A 183 -11.52 -7.12 -15.01
N ASP A 184 -12.12 -8.29 -14.96
CA ASP A 184 -11.98 -9.39 -15.94
C ASP A 184 -12.65 -9.17 -17.31
N SER A 185 -13.11 -7.95 -17.61
CA SER A 185 -13.93 -7.65 -18.79
C SER A 185 -13.54 -6.34 -19.46
N GLU A 186 -12.28 -5.92 -19.32
CA GLU A 186 -11.74 -4.71 -19.95
C GLU A 186 -11.52 -4.88 -21.47
N ASN A 187 -11.32 -6.12 -21.93
CA ASN A 187 -11.13 -6.42 -23.35
C ASN A 187 -12.46 -6.49 -24.11
N ARG A 188 -12.43 -6.04 -25.36
CA ARG A 188 -13.54 -6.15 -26.31
C ARG A 188 -13.97 -7.60 -26.46
N THR A 189 -15.27 -7.87 -26.29
CA THR A 189 -15.87 -9.19 -26.46
C THR A 189 -16.94 -9.11 -27.55
N LEU A 190 -16.80 -9.92 -28.62
CA LEU A 190 -17.84 -10.09 -29.63
C LEU A 190 -18.90 -11.04 -29.09
N VAL A 191 -20.16 -10.63 -29.18
CA VAL A 191 -21.33 -11.46 -28.87
C VAL A 191 -22.14 -11.60 -30.15
N ASP A 192 -22.35 -12.84 -30.59
CA ASP A 192 -23.08 -13.17 -31.82
C ASP A 192 -24.03 -14.35 -31.56
N GLY A 193 -25.09 -14.48 -32.37
CA GLY A 193 -26.09 -15.54 -32.24
C GLY A 193 -27.00 -15.43 -31.01
N CYS A 194 -27.29 -14.20 -30.56
CA CYS A 194 -27.96 -13.93 -29.30
C CYS A 194 -29.05 -12.86 -29.45
N ASP A 195 -30.22 -13.28 -29.94
CA ASP A 195 -31.35 -12.38 -30.22
C ASP A 195 -32.31 -12.13 -29.03
N PRO A 196 -32.61 -13.12 -28.15
CA PRO A 196 -33.54 -12.88 -27.05
C PRO A 196 -32.99 -11.89 -26.00
N ALA A 197 -33.87 -11.11 -25.38
CA ALA A 197 -33.48 -10.18 -24.32
C ALA A 197 -32.75 -10.90 -23.17
N GLY A 198 -31.55 -10.42 -22.82
CA GLY A 198 -30.72 -11.00 -21.76
C GLY A 198 -30.11 -12.39 -22.07
N CYS A 199 -30.15 -12.85 -23.32
CA CYS A 199 -29.58 -14.15 -23.69
C CYS A 199 -28.08 -14.26 -23.39
N TYR A 200 -27.35 -13.13 -23.48
CA TYR A 200 -25.96 -13.03 -23.06
C TYR A 200 -25.90 -12.25 -21.74
N SER A 201 -25.17 -12.81 -20.79
CA SER A 201 -24.91 -12.17 -19.50
C SER A 201 -23.46 -12.40 -19.11
N ARG A 202 -22.87 -11.41 -18.44
CA ARG A 202 -21.51 -11.51 -17.92
C ARG A 202 -21.45 -10.82 -16.55
N ASN A 203 -21.03 -11.58 -15.55
CA ASN A 203 -20.70 -11.02 -14.25
C ASN A 203 -19.29 -10.44 -14.32
N ILE A 204 -19.13 -9.21 -13.81
CA ILE A 204 -17.85 -8.51 -13.78
C ILE A 204 -17.14 -8.88 -12.49
N HIS A 205 -15.96 -9.49 -12.60
CA HIS A 205 -15.11 -9.79 -11.46
C HIS A 205 -14.00 -8.76 -11.37
N TYR A 206 -14.05 -7.94 -10.33
CA TYR A 206 -12.99 -6.99 -10.03
C TYR A 206 -11.77 -7.72 -9.48
N THR A 207 -10.61 -7.37 -10.00
CA THR A 207 -9.34 -8.02 -9.67
C THR A 207 -8.79 -7.43 -8.38
N GLY A 208 -8.41 -8.29 -7.43
CA GLY A 208 -7.71 -7.87 -6.21
C GLY A 208 -8.59 -7.26 -5.10
N ALA A 209 -9.91 -7.21 -5.27
CA ALA A 209 -10.84 -6.69 -4.27
C ALA A 209 -12.18 -7.45 -4.26
N SER A 210 -12.74 -7.67 -3.06
CA SER A 210 -14.09 -8.19 -2.88
C SER A 210 -15.16 -7.11 -3.06
N LEU A 211 -16.41 -7.52 -3.33
CA LEU A 211 -17.53 -6.57 -3.41
C LEU A 211 -17.72 -5.77 -2.11
N SER A 212 -17.46 -6.36 -0.94
CA SER A 212 -17.54 -5.67 0.35
C SER A 212 -16.43 -4.61 0.51
N GLN A 213 -15.22 -4.89 0.03
CA GLN A 213 -14.12 -3.91 0.02
C GLN A 213 -14.41 -2.76 -0.94
N LEU A 214 -14.91 -3.07 -2.14
CA LEU A 214 -15.35 -2.07 -3.11
C LEU A 214 -16.49 -1.22 -2.57
N ALA A 215 -17.40 -1.82 -1.81
CA ALA A 215 -18.45 -1.10 -1.12
C ALA A 215 -17.88 -0.03 -0.18
N SER A 216 -16.97 -0.42 0.72
CA SER A 216 -16.35 0.51 1.64
C SER A 216 -15.55 1.61 0.92
N LEU A 217 -14.92 1.29 -0.21
CA LEU A 217 -14.22 2.28 -1.03
C LEU A 217 -15.21 3.28 -1.65
N THR A 218 -16.33 2.80 -2.20
CA THR A 218 -17.36 3.68 -2.76
C THR A 218 -17.99 4.58 -1.70
N ASP A 219 -18.18 4.09 -0.48
CA ASP A 219 -18.82 4.83 0.61
C ASP A 219 -17.98 6.03 1.09
N ILE A 220 -16.65 5.96 0.94
CA ILE A 220 -15.74 7.07 1.31
C ILE A 220 -15.34 7.94 0.12
N SER A 221 -15.75 7.58 -1.10
CA SER A 221 -15.36 8.28 -2.33
C SER A 221 -16.42 9.29 -2.72
N SER A 222 -16.04 10.57 -2.88
CA SER A 222 -16.95 11.64 -3.31
C SER A 222 -17.40 11.48 -4.77
N HIS A 223 -16.58 10.84 -5.61
CA HIS A 223 -16.85 10.61 -7.01
C HIS A 223 -16.39 9.21 -7.41
N CYS A 224 -17.23 8.48 -8.14
CA CYS A 224 -16.93 7.18 -8.72
C CYS A 224 -17.32 7.21 -10.20
N GLU A 225 -16.46 6.69 -11.08
CA GLU A 225 -16.74 6.54 -12.49
C GLU A 225 -16.38 5.12 -12.95
N GLN A 226 -17.26 4.54 -13.76
CA GLN A 226 -16.98 3.29 -14.47
C GLN A 226 -17.44 3.46 -15.91
N PHE A 227 -16.63 2.97 -16.83
CA PHE A 227 -16.88 3.10 -18.26
C PHE A 227 -17.32 1.76 -18.85
N ILE A 228 -18.33 1.81 -19.70
CA ILE A 228 -18.74 0.69 -20.55
C ILE A 228 -18.83 1.18 -21.99
N LYS A 229 -18.17 0.45 -22.90
CA LYS A 229 -18.28 0.68 -24.34
C LYS A 229 -19.16 -0.42 -24.94
N TYR A 230 -20.21 0.00 -25.63
CA TYR A 230 -21.11 -0.90 -26.33
C TYR A 230 -21.04 -0.61 -27.82
N GLU A 231 -20.54 -1.58 -28.58
CA GLU A 231 -20.52 -1.59 -30.04
C GLU A 231 -21.50 -2.67 -30.50
N CYS A 232 -22.26 -2.38 -31.54
CA CYS A 232 -23.47 -3.11 -31.87
C CYS A 232 -23.63 -3.24 -33.37
N PHE A 233 -24.38 -4.26 -33.78
CA PHE A 233 -24.93 -4.44 -35.10
C PHE A 233 -26.20 -5.28 -34.93
N HIS A 234 -27.35 -4.84 -35.44
CA HIS A 234 -28.66 -5.46 -35.24
C HIS A 234 -29.02 -5.66 -33.76
N SER A 235 -28.49 -4.81 -32.86
CA SER A 235 -28.62 -4.98 -31.41
C SER A 235 -29.08 -3.69 -30.75
N ARG A 236 -30.22 -3.75 -30.07
CA ARG A 236 -30.87 -2.62 -29.38
C ARG A 236 -30.79 -2.78 -27.87
N LEU A 237 -30.59 -1.69 -27.14
CA LEU A 237 -30.62 -1.72 -25.68
C LEU A 237 -32.05 -1.56 -25.14
N ILE A 238 -32.84 -0.69 -25.76
CA ILE A 238 -34.20 -0.33 -25.30
C ILE A 238 -35.15 -0.25 -26.50
N PHE A 239 -36.33 -0.85 -26.37
CA PHE A 239 -37.41 -0.76 -27.36
C PHE A 239 -38.58 0.09 -26.83
N TRP A 240 -38.93 1.15 -27.57
CA TRP A 240 -40.01 2.12 -27.26
C TRP A 240 -39.99 2.69 -25.83
N ALA A 241 -38.83 2.78 -25.17
CA ALA A 241 -38.71 3.21 -23.77
C ALA A 241 -39.54 2.38 -22.75
N VAL A 242 -40.03 1.21 -23.15
CA VAL A 242 -40.91 0.36 -22.33
C VAL A 242 -40.33 -1.05 -22.14
N TYR A 243 -39.65 -1.60 -23.14
CA TYR A 243 -39.15 -2.97 -23.11
C TYR A 243 -37.61 -2.99 -23.21
N PRO A 244 -36.88 -3.19 -22.10
CA PRO A 244 -35.43 -3.31 -22.14
C PRO A 244 -35.04 -4.62 -22.84
N SER A 245 -34.24 -4.50 -23.91
CA SER A 245 -33.62 -5.66 -24.57
C SER A 245 -32.25 -6.00 -23.94
N GLY A 246 -31.62 -5.01 -23.28
CA GLY A 246 -30.45 -5.18 -22.42
C GLY A 246 -30.53 -4.29 -21.17
N TRP A 247 -29.80 -4.67 -20.12
CA TRP A 247 -29.72 -3.98 -18.84
C TRP A 247 -28.38 -4.29 -18.16
N TRP A 248 -28.00 -3.47 -17.18
CA TRP A 248 -26.95 -3.84 -16.23
C TRP A 248 -27.56 -4.09 -14.84
N VAL A 249 -26.87 -4.87 -14.02
CA VAL A 249 -27.32 -5.20 -12.67
C VAL A 249 -26.40 -4.48 -11.69
N SER A 250 -26.97 -3.71 -10.77
CA SER A 250 -26.21 -3.00 -9.74
C SER A 250 -25.63 -3.96 -8.71
N ARG A 251 -24.69 -3.47 -7.90
CA ARG A 251 -24.12 -4.22 -6.76
C ARG A 251 -25.17 -4.73 -5.76
N ASP A 252 -26.34 -4.11 -5.72
CA ASP A 252 -27.47 -4.50 -4.85
C ASP A 252 -28.43 -5.46 -5.56
N SER A 253 -27.99 -6.09 -6.66
CA SER A 253 -28.80 -6.99 -7.50
C SER A 253 -30.04 -6.34 -8.13
N LYS A 254 -30.05 -5.00 -8.29
CA LYS A 254 -31.16 -4.28 -8.93
C LYS A 254 -30.90 -4.17 -10.42
N VAL A 255 -31.94 -4.45 -11.22
CA VAL A 255 -31.91 -4.24 -12.67
C VAL A 255 -31.96 -2.75 -12.96
N MET A 256 -30.99 -2.28 -13.75
CA MET A 256 -30.82 -0.88 -14.12
C MET A 256 -31.04 -0.73 -15.63
N THR A 257 -31.94 0.19 -15.99
CA THR A 257 -32.40 0.37 -17.38
C THR A 257 -31.94 1.68 -18.02
N TYR A 258 -31.10 2.44 -17.33
CA TYR A 258 -30.39 3.61 -17.87
C TYR A 258 -28.93 3.26 -18.15
N TRP A 259 -28.28 4.02 -19.03
CA TRP A 259 -26.89 3.82 -19.43
C TRP A 259 -26.04 5.06 -19.19
N GLY A 260 -24.72 4.94 -19.41
CA GLY A 260 -23.76 6.02 -19.18
C GLY A 260 -24.21 7.37 -19.77
N GLY A 261 -24.08 8.43 -18.96
CA GLY A 261 -24.47 9.81 -19.31
C GLY A 261 -25.94 10.17 -19.07
N ALA A 262 -26.82 9.19 -18.79
CA ALA A 262 -28.21 9.43 -18.45
C ALA A 262 -28.47 9.44 -16.93
N SER A 263 -29.56 10.08 -16.52
CA SER A 263 -29.98 10.10 -15.11
C SER A 263 -30.50 8.72 -14.68
N PRO A 264 -30.39 8.36 -13.39
CA PRO A 264 -31.04 7.17 -12.86
C PRO A 264 -32.52 7.10 -13.22
N ASP A 265 -33.02 5.90 -13.51
CA ASP A 265 -34.41 5.59 -13.88
C ASP A 265 -34.96 6.29 -15.14
N SER A 266 -34.13 7.03 -15.88
CA SER A 266 -34.53 7.73 -17.11
C SER A 266 -34.92 6.81 -18.27
N LYS A 267 -34.45 5.56 -18.26
CA LYS A 267 -34.51 4.64 -19.41
C LYS A 267 -33.85 5.24 -20.66
N GLU A 268 -32.80 6.02 -20.45
CA GLU A 268 -32.04 6.71 -21.48
C GLU A 268 -30.55 6.37 -21.38
N CYS A 269 -29.79 6.93 -22.31
CA CYS A 269 -28.35 6.90 -22.48
C CYS A 269 -27.95 8.35 -22.81
N ALA A 270 -26.65 8.65 -22.86
CA ALA A 270 -26.15 9.99 -23.14
C ALA A 270 -26.88 10.69 -24.32
N CYS A 271 -27.01 10.03 -25.48
CA CYS A 271 -27.65 10.63 -26.66
C CYS A 271 -29.17 10.85 -26.50
N GLY A 272 -29.81 10.09 -25.60
CA GLY A 272 -31.24 10.21 -25.34
C GLY A 272 -31.55 11.46 -24.52
N ARG A 273 -30.63 11.81 -23.61
CA ARG A 273 -30.74 12.97 -22.73
C ARG A 273 -30.54 14.29 -23.47
N ASP A 274 -29.60 14.34 -24.42
CA ASP A 274 -29.27 15.55 -25.19
C ASP A 274 -30.01 15.62 -26.55
N ASN A 275 -30.93 14.67 -26.81
CA ASN A 275 -31.66 14.52 -28.07
C ASN A 275 -30.76 14.38 -29.32
N SER A 276 -29.53 13.88 -29.16
CA SER A 276 -28.60 13.64 -30.27
C SER A 276 -28.70 12.23 -30.87
N CYS A 277 -29.50 11.31 -30.31
CA CYS A 277 -29.66 9.98 -30.89
C CYS A 277 -30.22 10.05 -32.31
N PHE A 278 -29.64 9.25 -33.20
CA PHE A 278 -30.10 9.12 -34.57
C PHE A 278 -31.53 8.56 -34.62
N GLY A 279 -32.40 9.07 -35.52
CA GLY A 279 -33.76 8.55 -35.69
C GLY A 279 -34.76 8.88 -34.56
N ARG A 280 -34.42 9.78 -33.63
CA ARG A 280 -35.27 10.20 -32.47
C ARG A 280 -35.67 9.07 -31.52
N GLN A 281 -35.02 7.91 -31.61
CA GLN A 281 -35.19 6.80 -30.67
C GLN A 281 -34.23 6.97 -29.49
N ARG A 282 -34.59 6.41 -28.33
CA ARG A 282 -33.75 6.46 -27.13
C ARG A 282 -32.86 5.21 -27.10
N CYS A 283 -31.54 5.38 -27.22
CA CYS A 283 -30.55 4.29 -27.04
C CYS A 283 -30.64 3.17 -28.08
N ASN A 284 -30.83 3.60 -29.32
CA ASN A 284 -30.82 2.76 -30.50
C ASN A 284 -29.39 2.68 -31.05
N CYS A 285 -28.93 1.45 -31.22
CA CYS A 285 -27.62 1.16 -31.78
C CYS A 285 -27.76 0.45 -33.16
N ASP A 286 -28.98 0.01 -33.48
CA ASP A 286 -29.42 -0.72 -34.68
C ASP A 286 -29.91 0.15 -35.85
N GLN A 287 -30.09 1.46 -35.63
CA GLN A 287 -30.68 2.34 -36.66
C GLN A 287 -29.74 2.70 -37.82
N ASN A 288 -28.45 2.37 -37.73
CA ASN A 288 -27.44 2.66 -38.76
C ASN A 288 -26.81 1.40 -39.37
N ASP A 289 -27.36 0.21 -39.11
CA ASP A 289 -26.78 -1.06 -39.58
C ASP A 289 -26.76 -1.22 -41.11
N ALA A 290 -27.53 -0.40 -41.83
CA ALA A 290 -27.58 -0.39 -43.29
C ALA A 290 -26.50 0.49 -43.96
N LYS A 291 -25.56 1.05 -43.19
CA LYS A 291 -24.42 1.87 -43.67
C LYS A 291 -23.10 1.24 -43.26
#